data_AF-A0A935H8H6-F1
#
_entry.id   AF-A0A935H8H6-F1
#
_cell.length_a   1.000
_cell.length_b   1.000
_cell.length_c   1.000
_cell.angle_alpha   90.00
_cell.angle_beta   90.00
_cell.angle_gamma   90.00
#
_symmetry.space_group_name_H-M   'P 1'
#
loop_
_entity.id
_entity.type
_entity.pdbx_description
1 polymer ?
#
loop_
_entity_poly.entity_id
_entity_poly.type
_entity_poly.pdbx_seq_one_letter_code
_entity_poly.pdbx_strand_id
1 'polypeptide(L)'
;MKNHPIAGITGIAGALLLLVLGMAQAVAGETTAKRFATVHKITGTVQAANGSATHKRDLKAGDTVYVGEHIRAGANGEAVLRTDDAGVIAVRPNAAFSMEQFSAEGDTKDSLSLRIFAGALRLITGWTARFNKDNHRIRTPSGTVGIRGTDHEPYVLGPELSVELQQPEGTYDKVNTGETVLRANGAEVAVTPGRVGFAPIKPPGRTRALMTALLPTLLDTMPGFYVAGSFDAELEELARTSMGEALQSGRLARADAQAAAQAGAAGVAPAPGSGTPESAPAGSSQTGTAAATKPDPAGCPVSTIARTWLADLDGAIVQRDANLFMAQFDADATISATVRDGQGKATTLAFTRMELVKSTFASMAQLTEFSSRRPVVRATVAKGSTAAQCTRIEVESVVIESGVRNGGSYRIESLETFTLAKRAGAWVAVRAQARQQ
;
A
#
# COMPACT_ATOMS: atom_id res chain seq x y z
N MET A 1 28.96 66.19 -49.28
CA MET A 1 27.66 66.17 -50.01
C MET A 1 27.68 65.01 -50.99
N LYS A 2 26.55 64.31 -51.08
CA LYS A 2 26.32 63.09 -51.86
C LYS A 2 26.64 63.30 -53.35
N ASN A 3 27.17 62.29 -54.03
CA ASN A 3 26.37 61.54 -55.00
C ASN A 3 27.15 60.37 -55.64
N HIS A 4 26.41 59.28 -55.72
CA HIS A 4 26.57 58.04 -56.47
C HIS A 4 26.10 58.25 -57.95
N PRO A 5 26.11 57.27 -58.88
CA PRO A 5 26.81 55.97 -58.92
C PRO A 5 27.18 55.43 -60.38
N ILE A 6 27.59 54.15 -60.41
CA ILE A 6 27.44 53.05 -61.42
C ILE A 6 28.28 53.01 -62.71
N ALA A 7 29.02 51.89 -62.83
CA ALA A 7 29.04 50.86 -63.91
C ALA A 7 30.51 50.38 -64.05
N GLY A 8 30.89 49.12 -63.84
CA GLY A 8 30.39 47.86 -64.40
C GLY A 8 31.63 47.15 -64.96
N ILE A 9 32.08 46.04 -64.37
CA ILE A 9 33.25 45.28 -64.85
C ILE A 9 32.98 43.79 -64.67
N THR A 10 33.15 43.05 -65.77
CA THR A 10 33.21 41.59 -65.83
C THR A 10 34.65 41.12 -66.06
N GLY A 11 35.06 40.09 -65.31
CA GLY A 11 36.08 39.11 -65.70
C GLY A 11 37.31 39.03 -64.79
N ILE A 12 37.43 37.94 -64.03
CA ILE A 12 38.55 36.96 -64.04
C ILE A 12 38.33 35.87 -62.96
N ALA A 13 38.71 34.66 -63.37
CA ALA A 13 38.80 33.35 -62.73
C ALA A 13 39.09 33.24 -61.22
N GLY A 14 38.60 32.14 -60.62
CA GLY A 14 39.28 31.46 -59.51
C GLY A 14 38.38 30.90 -58.41
N ALA A 15 38.00 29.62 -58.55
CA ALA A 15 37.69 28.66 -57.48
C ALA A 15 36.83 29.13 -56.27
N LEU A 16 35.57 28.69 -56.21
CA LEU A 16 34.95 28.41 -54.92
C LEU A 16 33.93 27.27 -54.99
N LEU A 17 34.25 26.23 -54.23
CA LEU A 17 33.48 25.04 -53.89
C LEU A 17 32.01 25.35 -53.57
N LEU A 18 31.09 24.85 -54.40
CA LEU A 18 29.65 24.74 -54.11
C LEU A 18 29.45 23.74 -52.97
N LEU A 19 29.41 24.22 -51.73
CA LEU A 19 28.91 23.45 -50.58
C LEU A 19 27.49 23.91 -50.30
N VAL A 20 26.52 23.09 -50.73
CA VAL A 20 25.11 23.20 -50.38
C VAL A 20 25.01 23.04 -48.87
N LEU A 21 24.85 24.17 -48.15
CA LEU A 21 24.58 24.17 -46.73
C LEU A 21 23.11 23.76 -46.53
N GLY A 22 22.89 22.44 -46.50
CA GLY A 22 21.64 21.85 -46.06
C GLY A 22 21.40 22.25 -44.60
N MET A 23 20.46 23.17 -44.38
CA MET A 23 19.84 23.43 -43.09
C MET A 23 19.01 22.20 -42.71
N ALA A 24 19.68 21.14 -42.23
CA ALA A 24 19.03 20.06 -41.53
C ALA A 24 18.56 20.62 -40.18
N GLN A 25 17.30 21.08 -40.14
CA GLN A 25 16.64 21.31 -38.87
C GLN A 25 16.56 19.96 -38.17
N ALA A 26 17.35 19.82 -37.11
CA ALA A 26 17.16 18.76 -36.14
C ALA A 26 15.79 19.00 -35.50
N VAL A 27 14.78 18.24 -35.93
CA VAL A 27 13.60 18.01 -35.11
C VAL A 27 14.10 17.24 -33.90
N ALA A 28 14.43 17.98 -32.84
CA ALA A 28 14.53 17.41 -31.52
C ALA A 28 13.13 16.87 -31.20
N GLY A 29 12.97 15.55 -31.21
CA GLY A 29 11.74 14.93 -30.75
C GLY A 29 11.52 15.35 -29.31
N GLU A 30 10.51 16.18 -29.06
CA GLU A 30 10.01 16.41 -27.71
C GLU A 30 9.47 15.09 -27.20
N THR A 31 10.29 14.37 -26.43
CA THR A 31 9.78 13.35 -25.53
C THR A 31 8.90 14.07 -24.52
N THR A 32 7.59 14.09 -24.79
CA THR A 32 6.60 14.62 -23.84
C THR A 32 6.78 13.85 -22.54
N ALA A 33 7.17 14.55 -21.48
CA ALA A 33 7.40 13.92 -20.18
C ALA A 33 6.11 13.23 -19.72
N LYS A 34 6.18 11.92 -19.43
CA LYS A 34 5.00 11.16 -19.02
C LYS A 34 4.61 11.58 -17.60
N ARG A 35 3.40 12.09 -17.44
CA ARG A 35 2.79 12.37 -16.13
C ARG A 35 2.55 11.05 -15.39
N PHE A 36 2.74 11.05 -14.07
CA PHE A 36 2.30 9.93 -13.23
C PHE A 36 1.42 10.34 -12.06
N ALA A 37 1.49 11.60 -11.63
CA ALA A 37 0.73 12.07 -10.49
C ALA A 37 0.45 13.58 -10.54
N THR A 38 -0.50 13.99 -9.69
CA THR A 38 -0.80 15.38 -9.35
C THR A 38 -0.63 15.59 -7.85
N VAL A 39 -0.10 16.75 -7.45
CA VAL A 39 0.03 17.15 -6.05
C VAL A 39 -1.36 17.51 -5.50
N HIS A 40 -1.91 16.66 -4.64
CA HIS A 40 -3.22 16.87 -4.00
C HIS A 40 -3.11 17.82 -2.80
N LYS A 41 -2.13 17.57 -1.92
CA LYS A 41 -1.82 18.43 -0.77
C LYS A 41 -0.32 18.57 -0.60
N ILE A 42 0.09 19.69 -0.01
CA ILE A 42 1.50 19.97 0.27
C ILE A 42 1.61 20.95 1.43
N THR A 43 2.61 20.74 2.27
CA THR A 43 3.06 21.69 3.29
C THR A 43 4.59 21.67 3.36
N GLY A 44 5.18 22.80 3.76
CA GLY A 44 6.62 22.99 3.72
C GLY A 44 7.21 22.88 2.31
N THR A 45 8.46 22.46 2.21
CA THR A 45 9.21 22.46 0.94
C THR A 45 9.29 21.05 0.35
N VAL A 46 8.71 20.86 -0.84
CA VAL A 46 8.91 19.67 -1.67
C VAL A 46 9.29 20.12 -3.07
N GLN A 47 10.38 19.59 -3.62
CA GLN A 47 10.94 20.00 -4.90
C GLN A 47 11.01 18.82 -5.87
N ALA A 48 10.77 19.08 -7.15
CA ALA A 48 11.01 18.16 -8.25
C ALA A 48 12.19 18.64 -9.11
N ALA A 49 12.98 17.71 -9.64
CA ALA A 49 14.04 18.00 -10.59
C ALA A 49 14.19 16.88 -11.62
N ASN A 50 14.38 17.21 -12.89
CA ASN A 50 14.64 16.22 -13.94
C ASN A 50 16.07 15.67 -13.84
N GLY A 51 16.26 14.45 -13.32
CA GLY A 51 17.58 13.84 -13.23
C GLY A 51 18.63 14.72 -12.51
N SER A 52 19.77 14.95 -13.18
CA SER A 52 20.87 15.81 -12.70
C SER A 52 20.69 17.30 -13.03
N ALA A 53 19.49 17.73 -13.44
CA ALA A 53 19.23 19.12 -13.80
C ALA A 53 19.51 20.07 -12.63
N THR A 54 20.18 21.18 -12.94
CA THR A 54 20.51 22.25 -11.98
C THR A 54 19.26 22.98 -11.49
N HIS A 55 18.19 23.00 -12.30
CA HIS A 55 16.93 23.61 -11.96
C HIS A 55 16.05 22.67 -11.13
N LYS A 56 15.70 23.15 -9.93
CA LYS A 56 14.69 22.55 -9.06
C LYS A 56 13.40 23.36 -9.17
N ARG A 57 12.28 22.66 -9.19
CA ARG A 57 10.94 23.23 -9.18
C ARG A 57 10.30 22.98 -7.83
N ASP A 58 9.97 24.04 -7.10
CA ASP A 58 9.14 23.94 -5.91
C ASP A 58 7.73 23.50 -6.31
N LEU A 59 7.28 22.39 -5.75
CA LEU A 59 5.96 21.86 -6.01
C LEU A 59 4.89 22.64 -5.23
N LYS A 60 3.71 22.76 -5.85
CA LYS A 60 2.50 23.34 -5.24
C LYS A 60 1.31 22.42 -5.46
N ALA A 61 0.26 22.57 -4.65
CA ALA A 61 -0.99 21.86 -4.89
C ALA A 61 -1.51 22.13 -6.31
N GLY A 62 -1.93 21.08 -7.00
CA GLY A 62 -2.34 21.11 -8.41
C GLY A 62 -1.20 20.86 -9.41
N ASP A 63 0.07 20.94 -8.99
CA ASP A 63 1.19 20.70 -9.89
C ASP A 63 1.21 19.25 -10.38
N THR A 64 1.66 19.10 -11.62
CA THR A 64 1.94 17.79 -12.21
C THR A 64 3.33 17.30 -11.82
N VAL A 65 3.45 15.99 -11.62
CA VAL A 65 4.70 15.27 -11.38
C VAL A 65 4.92 14.23 -12.48
N TYR A 66 6.14 14.19 -13.00
CA TYR A 66 6.50 13.42 -14.19
C TYR A 66 7.43 12.24 -13.86
N VAL A 67 7.33 11.18 -14.66
CA VAL A 67 8.23 10.03 -14.62
C VAL A 67 9.66 10.52 -14.90
N GLY A 68 10.62 10.06 -14.09
CA GLY A 68 12.02 10.44 -14.14
C GLY A 68 12.38 11.68 -13.32
N GLU A 69 11.41 12.42 -12.77
CA GLU A 69 11.69 13.47 -11.80
C GLU A 69 12.20 12.88 -10.48
N HIS A 70 13.20 13.52 -9.89
CA HIS A 70 13.64 13.31 -8.51
C HIS A 70 12.87 14.24 -7.59
N ILE A 71 12.04 13.66 -6.74
CA ILE A 71 11.25 14.40 -5.75
C ILE A 71 12.01 14.37 -4.43
N ARG A 72 12.16 15.54 -3.80
CA ARG A 72 12.84 15.71 -2.50
C ARG A 72 12.03 16.60 -1.59
N ALA A 73 11.70 16.10 -0.41
CA ALA A 73 11.09 16.87 0.67
C ALA A 73 12.19 17.38 1.64
N GLY A 74 12.03 18.61 2.12
CA GLY A 74 12.83 19.12 3.24
C GLY A 74 12.38 18.56 4.59
N ALA A 75 13.01 19.02 5.67
CA ALA A 75 12.69 18.59 7.04
C ALA A 75 11.28 18.99 7.51
N ASN A 76 10.66 19.98 6.89
CA ASN A 76 9.28 20.40 7.11
C ASN A 76 8.35 20.02 5.95
N GLY A 77 8.86 19.32 4.94
CA GLY A 77 8.16 19.04 3.70
C GLY A 77 7.30 17.78 3.79
N GLU A 78 6.01 17.92 3.52
CA GLU A 78 5.10 16.79 3.33
C GLU A 78 4.21 17.04 2.12
N ALA A 79 3.84 15.98 1.41
CA ALA A 79 2.89 16.07 0.30
C ALA A 79 2.04 14.81 0.18
N VAL A 80 0.86 14.95 -0.41
CA VAL A 80 0.04 13.84 -0.88
C VAL A 80 -0.05 13.95 -2.39
N LEU A 81 0.43 12.93 -3.09
CA LEU A 81 0.32 12.80 -4.53
C LEU A 81 -0.81 11.82 -4.87
N ARG A 82 -1.65 12.18 -5.83
CA ARG A 82 -2.63 11.29 -6.46
C ARG A 82 -2.02 10.77 -7.75
N THR A 83 -1.83 9.46 -7.85
CA THR A 83 -1.32 8.85 -9.09
C THR A 83 -2.46 8.65 -10.07
N ASP A 84 -2.11 8.58 -11.36
CA ASP A 84 -3.10 8.40 -12.42
C ASP A 84 -3.82 7.05 -12.37
N ASP A 85 -3.31 6.10 -11.58
CA ASP A 85 -3.96 4.82 -11.31
C ASP A 85 -4.82 4.80 -10.03
N ALA A 86 -5.30 5.97 -9.60
CA ALA A 86 -6.03 6.19 -8.33
C ALA A 86 -5.27 5.68 -7.09
N GLY A 87 -3.95 5.58 -7.19
CA GLY A 87 -3.08 5.37 -6.05
C GLY A 87 -2.73 6.67 -5.34
N VAL A 88 -2.03 6.51 -4.23
CA VAL A 88 -1.66 7.59 -3.32
C VAL A 88 -0.22 7.42 -2.90
N ILE A 89 0.53 8.51 -2.95
CA ILE A 89 1.87 8.58 -2.39
C ILE A 89 1.90 9.74 -1.39
N ALA A 90 1.99 9.43 -0.10
CA ALA A 90 2.29 10.42 0.91
C ALA A 90 3.81 10.53 1.07
N VAL A 91 4.33 11.72 0.83
CA VAL A 91 5.73 12.08 0.98
C VAL A 91 5.95 12.56 2.42
N ARG A 92 6.85 11.89 3.14
CA ARG A 92 7.24 12.28 4.51
C ARG A 92 8.40 13.28 4.49
N PRO A 93 8.68 13.94 5.62
CA PRO A 93 9.86 14.79 5.73
C PRO A 93 11.15 14.05 5.37
N ASN A 94 12.07 14.76 4.73
CA ASN A 94 13.36 14.24 4.26
C ASN A 94 13.27 13.09 3.25
N ALA A 95 12.10 12.79 2.70
CA ALA A 95 11.95 11.77 1.68
C ALA A 95 12.59 12.21 0.36
N ALA A 96 13.28 11.27 -0.28
CA ALA A 96 13.82 11.44 -1.62
C ALA A 96 13.50 10.21 -2.46
N PHE A 97 12.82 10.39 -3.59
CA PHE A 97 12.42 9.29 -4.45
C PHE A 97 12.29 9.71 -5.93
N SER A 98 12.10 8.75 -6.82
CA SER A 98 11.74 8.98 -8.21
C SER A 98 10.79 7.90 -8.71
N MET A 99 9.83 8.28 -9.56
CA MET A 99 9.04 7.33 -10.34
C MET A 99 9.82 7.01 -11.62
N GLU A 100 10.32 5.79 -11.74
CA GLU A 100 11.19 5.37 -12.85
C GLU A 100 10.40 4.89 -14.06
N GLN A 101 9.27 4.25 -13.80
CA GLN A 101 8.36 3.73 -14.80
C GLN A 101 6.94 3.82 -14.28
N PHE A 102 6.03 4.27 -15.13
CA PHE A 102 4.60 4.31 -14.82
C PHE A 102 3.78 4.09 -16.09
N SER A 103 2.90 3.09 -16.07
CA SER A 103 1.95 2.77 -17.12
C SER A 103 0.65 2.28 -16.50
N ALA A 104 -0.44 2.95 -16.82
CA ALA A 104 -1.77 2.70 -16.25
C ALA A 104 -2.82 2.81 -17.37
N GLU A 105 -2.56 2.14 -18.49
CA GLU A 105 -3.36 2.18 -19.71
C GLU A 105 -4.47 1.11 -19.70
N GLY A 106 -4.49 0.22 -18.70
CA GLY A 106 -5.47 -0.87 -18.61
C GLY A 106 -5.09 -2.13 -19.41
N ASP A 107 -3.87 -2.19 -19.92
CA ASP A 107 -3.37 -3.32 -20.69
C ASP A 107 -2.45 -4.24 -19.86
N THR A 108 -1.84 -5.24 -20.50
CA THR A 108 -0.91 -6.16 -19.84
C THR A 108 0.48 -5.57 -19.56
N LYS A 109 0.74 -4.35 -20.05
CA LYS A 109 2.00 -3.61 -19.89
C LYS A 109 1.93 -2.59 -18.74
N ASP A 110 0.76 -2.44 -18.12
CA ASP A 110 0.61 -1.67 -16.87
C ASP A 110 1.72 -2.02 -15.89
N SER A 111 2.37 -0.98 -15.37
CA SER A 111 3.61 -1.12 -14.61
C SER A 111 3.85 0.10 -13.72
N LEU A 112 4.49 -0.12 -12.58
CA LEU A 112 4.93 0.94 -11.69
C LEU A 112 6.28 0.55 -11.08
N SER A 113 7.32 1.32 -11.38
CA SER A 113 8.61 1.19 -10.72
C SER A 113 8.96 2.49 -10.02
N LEU A 114 8.97 2.44 -8.69
CA LEU A 114 9.31 3.58 -7.84
C LEU A 114 10.63 3.28 -7.13
N ARG A 115 11.54 4.25 -7.07
CA ARG A 115 12.82 4.13 -6.36
C ARG A 115 12.88 5.13 -5.22
N ILE A 116 13.09 4.64 -4.00
CA ILE A 116 13.30 5.45 -2.79
C ILE A 116 14.80 5.52 -2.53
N PHE A 117 15.31 6.74 -2.40
CA PHE A 117 16.70 7.01 -2.09
C PHE A 117 16.92 7.20 -0.59
N ALA A 118 15.99 7.88 0.09
CA ALA A 118 16.05 8.18 1.52
C ALA A 118 14.65 8.51 2.07
N GLY A 119 14.49 8.36 3.39
CA GLY A 119 13.27 8.73 4.12
C GLY A 119 12.11 7.79 3.85
N ALA A 120 10.90 8.23 4.19
CA ALA A 120 9.68 7.42 4.12
C ALA A 120 8.66 7.92 3.11
N LEU A 121 7.90 6.98 2.56
CA LEU A 121 6.67 7.25 1.81
C LEU A 121 5.57 6.36 2.36
N ARG A 122 4.32 6.84 2.48
CA ARG A 122 3.15 5.93 2.59
C ARG A 122 2.55 5.75 1.20
N LEU A 123 2.44 4.50 0.79
CA LEU A 123 2.02 4.10 -0.55
C LEU A 123 0.73 3.30 -0.45
N ILE A 124 -0.37 3.91 -0.89
CA ILE A 124 -1.67 3.25 -1.05
C ILE A 124 -1.81 2.95 -2.53
N THR A 125 -1.77 1.67 -2.86
CA THR A 125 -1.56 1.22 -4.23
C THR A 125 -2.82 1.31 -5.07
N GLY A 126 -2.69 1.84 -6.29
CA GLY A 126 -3.76 1.98 -7.26
C GLY A 126 -4.16 0.69 -7.97
N TRP A 127 -4.81 0.81 -9.13
CA TRP A 127 -5.34 -0.36 -9.86
C TRP A 127 -4.27 -1.15 -10.59
N THR A 128 -3.17 -0.53 -11.00
CA THR A 128 -2.06 -1.23 -11.68
C THR A 128 -1.50 -2.35 -10.79
N ALA A 129 -1.34 -2.07 -9.50
CA ALA A 129 -0.98 -3.02 -8.46
C ALA A 129 -1.95 -4.20 -8.31
N ARG A 130 -3.21 -4.05 -8.69
CA ARG A 130 -4.22 -5.12 -8.55
C ARG A 130 -4.19 -6.06 -9.75
N PHE A 131 -4.12 -5.47 -10.94
CA PHE A 131 -4.22 -6.19 -12.21
C PHE A 131 -2.89 -6.72 -12.73
N ASN A 132 -1.77 -6.08 -12.36
CA ASN A 132 -0.43 -6.47 -12.81
C ASN A 132 0.61 -6.39 -11.68
N LYS A 133 0.43 -7.24 -10.66
CA LYS A 133 1.24 -7.25 -9.42
C LYS A 133 2.74 -7.38 -9.67
N ASP A 134 3.14 -8.22 -10.62
CA ASP A 134 4.55 -8.54 -10.88
C ASP A 134 5.35 -7.38 -11.47
N ASN A 135 4.63 -6.42 -12.06
CA ASN A 135 5.14 -5.20 -12.66
C ASN A 135 5.07 -3.99 -11.72
N HIS A 136 4.68 -4.20 -10.45
CA HIS A 136 4.71 -3.16 -9.43
C HIS A 136 5.87 -3.40 -8.46
N ARG A 137 6.88 -2.53 -8.47
CA ARG A 137 8.13 -2.71 -7.71
C ARG A 137 8.58 -1.41 -7.09
N ILE A 138 8.86 -1.46 -5.79
CA ILE A 138 9.54 -0.39 -5.08
C ILE A 138 10.98 -0.81 -4.85
N ARG A 139 11.92 0.06 -5.21
CA ARG A 139 13.35 -0.20 -5.16
C ARG A 139 14.00 0.68 -4.12
N THR A 140 14.91 0.12 -3.35
CA THR A 140 15.68 0.82 -2.34
C THR A 140 17.16 0.41 -2.45
N PRO A 141 18.09 1.09 -1.77
CA PRO A 141 19.49 0.68 -1.73
C PRO A 141 19.69 -0.75 -1.17
N SER A 142 18.81 -1.18 -0.25
CA SER A 142 18.93 -2.50 0.40
C SER A 142 18.22 -3.63 -0.36
N GLY A 143 17.29 -3.33 -1.26
CA GLY A 143 16.53 -4.36 -1.96
C GLY A 143 15.30 -3.87 -2.70
N THR A 144 14.30 -4.74 -2.81
CA THR A 144 13.03 -4.43 -3.47
C THR A 144 11.84 -4.84 -2.62
N VAL A 145 10.82 -4.01 -2.58
CA VAL A 145 9.52 -4.31 -2.00
C VAL A 145 8.55 -4.62 -3.14
N GLY A 146 8.07 -5.85 -3.18
CA GLY A 146 6.92 -6.25 -3.98
C GLY A 146 5.64 -6.07 -3.19
N ILE A 147 4.52 -5.86 -3.86
CA ILE A 147 3.24 -5.58 -3.21
C ILE A 147 2.15 -6.56 -3.62
N ARG A 148 1.18 -6.76 -2.73
CA ARG A 148 -0.06 -7.48 -3.01
C ARG A 148 -1.27 -6.63 -2.62
N GLY A 149 -1.44 -5.52 -3.34
CA GLY A 149 -2.59 -4.62 -3.20
C GLY A 149 -2.65 -3.90 -1.84
N THR A 150 -1.58 -3.20 -1.48
CA THR A 150 -1.30 -2.74 -0.12
C THR A 150 -1.46 -1.24 0.12
N ASP A 151 -1.62 -0.91 1.40
CA ASP A 151 -1.21 0.34 2.03
C ASP A 151 0.00 0.01 2.92
N HIS A 152 1.15 0.58 2.61
CA HIS A 152 2.40 0.30 3.32
C HIS A 152 3.30 1.54 3.33
N GLU A 153 4.27 1.56 4.23
CA GLU A 153 5.13 2.70 4.48
C GLU A 153 6.60 2.25 4.49
N PRO A 154 7.23 2.13 3.31
CA PRO A 154 8.66 1.89 3.22
C PRO A 154 9.45 3.11 3.71
N TYR A 155 10.49 2.85 4.50
CA TYR A 155 11.44 3.82 5.03
C TYR A 155 12.86 3.37 4.67
N VAL A 156 13.61 4.22 3.96
CA VAL A 156 15.04 4.02 3.72
C VAL A 156 15.84 4.84 4.74
N LEU A 157 16.40 4.14 5.72
CA LEU A 157 17.23 4.73 6.75
C LEU A 157 18.69 4.73 6.30
N GLY A 158 19.21 5.93 6.02
CA GLY A 158 20.60 6.14 5.62
C GLY A 158 21.57 6.20 6.80
N PRO A 159 22.89 6.27 6.54
CA PRO A 159 23.92 6.16 7.56
C PRO A 159 23.88 7.29 8.60
N GLU A 160 23.57 8.51 8.19
CA GLU A 160 23.49 9.68 9.10
C GLU A 160 22.44 9.48 10.20
N LEU A 161 21.19 9.16 9.81
CA LEU A 161 20.09 8.94 10.74
C LEU A 161 20.19 7.60 11.47
N SER A 162 20.93 6.62 10.94
CA SER A 162 21.12 5.33 11.62
C SER A 162 21.78 5.50 13.00
N VAL A 163 22.76 6.40 13.10
CA VAL A 163 23.48 6.71 14.35
C VAL A 163 22.59 7.48 15.31
N GLU A 164 21.90 8.50 14.82
CA GLU A 164 21.03 9.36 15.63
C GLU A 164 19.87 8.56 16.26
N LEU A 165 19.22 7.71 15.46
CA LEU A 165 18.07 6.93 15.89
C LEU A 165 18.45 5.62 16.60
N GLN A 166 19.74 5.27 16.62
CA GLN A 166 20.25 3.98 17.11
C GLN A 166 19.54 2.80 16.44
N GLN A 167 19.38 2.89 15.12
CA GLN A 167 18.70 1.90 14.28
C GLN A 167 19.62 1.47 13.14
N PRO A 168 19.68 0.17 12.80
CA PRO A 168 20.50 -0.30 11.68
C PRO A 168 20.17 0.36 10.34
N GLU A 169 21.20 0.73 9.57
CA GLU A 169 21.01 1.23 8.20
C GLU A 169 20.31 0.18 7.32
N GLY A 170 19.29 0.60 6.57
CA GLY A 170 18.59 -0.30 5.67
C GLY A 170 17.22 0.18 5.25
N THR A 171 16.45 -0.75 4.71
CA THR A 171 15.05 -0.54 4.34
C THR A 171 14.15 -1.18 5.37
N TYR A 172 13.27 -0.38 5.94
CA TYR A 172 12.17 -0.84 6.76
C TYR A 172 10.89 -0.75 5.94
N ASP A 173 9.95 -1.65 6.14
CA ASP A 173 8.66 -1.60 5.46
C ASP A 173 7.53 -1.96 6.42
N LYS A 174 6.73 -0.95 6.79
CA LYS A 174 5.56 -1.12 7.67
C LYS A 174 4.32 -1.35 6.82
N VAL A 175 3.59 -2.44 7.06
CA VAL A 175 2.34 -2.71 6.33
C VAL A 175 1.13 -2.25 7.14
N ASN A 176 0.32 -1.36 6.55
CA ASN A 176 -0.95 -0.93 7.12
C ASN A 176 -2.07 -1.88 6.69
N THR A 177 -2.19 -2.20 5.39
CA THR A 177 -3.15 -3.18 4.86
C THR A 177 -2.58 -3.99 3.69
N GLY A 178 -3.14 -5.18 3.44
CA GLY A 178 -2.64 -6.10 2.42
C GLY A 178 -1.36 -6.83 2.86
N GLU A 179 -0.45 -7.11 1.92
CA GLU A 179 0.82 -7.80 2.18
C GLU A 179 1.92 -7.29 1.24
N THR A 180 3.12 -7.07 1.77
CA THR A 180 4.31 -6.81 0.97
C THR A 180 5.29 -7.97 1.06
N VAL A 181 6.17 -8.08 0.07
CA VAL A 181 7.28 -9.03 0.08
C VAL A 181 8.57 -8.25 -0.07
N LEU A 182 9.35 -8.19 0.99
CA LEU A 182 10.63 -7.52 1.03
C LEU A 182 11.73 -8.50 0.62
N ARG A 183 12.42 -8.20 -0.48
CA ARG A 183 13.47 -9.03 -1.06
C ARG A 183 14.81 -8.34 -0.96
N ALA A 184 15.77 -9.01 -0.33
CA ALA A 184 17.13 -8.51 -0.18
C ALA A 184 18.10 -9.68 -0.07
N ASN A 185 19.32 -9.50 -0.59
CA ASN A 185 20.44 -10.43 -0.41
C ASN A 185 20.12 -11.92 -0.74
N GLY A 186 19.25 -12.15 -1.74
CA GLY A 186 18.87 -13.49 -2.20
C GLY A 186 17.78 -14.19 -1.37
N ALA A 187 17.20 -13.50 -0.39
CA ALA A 187 16.09 -13.99 0.42
C ALA A 187 14.89 -13.03 0.36
N GLU A 188 13.75 -13.51 0.84
CA GLU A 188 12.51 -12.75 0.91
C GLU A 188 11.79 -12.96 2.24
N VAL A 189 11.08 -11.93 2.69
CA VAL A 189 10.21 -11.99 3.86
C VAL A 189 8.86 -11.36 3.51
N ALA A 190 7.78 -12.08 3.80
CA ALA A 190 6.44 -11.54 3.69
C ALA A 190 6.14 -10.68 4.92
N VAL A 191 5.65 -9.46 4.70
CA VAL A 191 5.26 -8.53 5.76
C VAL A 191 3.75 -8.35 5.71
N THR A 192 3.11 -8.68 6.82
CA THR A 192 1.66 -8.62 6.98
C THR A 192 1.24 -7.39 7.79
N PRO A 193 -0.06 -7.02 7.79
CA PRO A 193 -0.52 -5.81 8.44
C PRO A 193 -0.12 -5.72 9.91
N GLY A 194 0.41 -4.56 10.31
CA GLY A 194 0.86 -4.30 11.68
C GLY A 194 2.30 -4.74 11.96
N ARG A 195 2.97 -5.40 11.00
CA ARG A 195 4.37 -5.82 11.09
C ARG A 195 5.28 -4.86 10.31
N VAL A 196 6.57 -4.92 10.65
CA VAL A 196 7.63 -4.22 9.95
C VAL A 196 8.63 -5.24 9.43
N GLY A 197 8.87 -5.25 8.13
CA GLY A 197 10.00 -5.94 7.53
C GLY A 197 11.25 -5.07 7.60
N PHE A 198 12.42 -5.68 7.78
CA PHE A 198 13.70 -4.98 7.73
C PHE A 198 14.65 -5.70 6.77
N ALA A 199 15.26 -4.94 5.87
CA ALA A 199 16.30 -5.40 4.96
C ALA A 199 17.57 -4.55 5.20
N PRO A 200 18.63 -5.14 5.78
CA PRO A 200 19.87 -4.42 6.01
C PRO A 200 20.56 -4.05 4.70
N ILE A 201 21.24 -2.91 4.67
CA ILE A 201 22.09 -2.56 3.54
C ILE A 201 23.29 -3.52 3.46
N LYS A 202 23.68 -3.94 2.26
CA LYS A 202 24.89 -4.75 2.07
C LYS A 202 26.12 -3.84 2.12
N PRO A 203 27.04 -3.98 3.10
CA PRO A 203 28.24 -3.15 3.14
C PRO A 203 29.16 -3.51 1.96
N PRO A 204 29.81 -2.54 1.31
CA PRO A 204 30.85 -2.83 0.33
C PRO A 204 32.03 -3.56 1.00
N GLY A 205 32.44 -4.70 0.45
CA GLY A 205 33.72 -5.35 0.79
C GLY A 205 33.76 -6.37 1.94
N ARG A 206 32.64 -6.80 2.56
CA ARG A 206 32.67 -7.87 3.59
C ARG A 206 32.58 -9.29 3.01
N THR A 207 33.46 -10.19 3.50
CA THR A 207 33.55 -11.62 3.17
C THR A 207 32.39 -12.45 3.76
N ARG A 208 32.13 -13.62 3.15
CA ARG A 208 31.00 -14.57 3.35
C ARG A 208 30.70 -15.03 4.79
N ALA A 209 31.44 -14.63 5.81
CA ALA A 209 31.36 -15.21 7.16
C ALA A 209 30.22 -14.68 8.06
N LEU A 210 29.45 -13.67 7.65
CA LEU A 210 28.33 -13.07 8.42
C LEU A 210 27.05 -12.90 7.57
N MET A 211 26.79 -13.80 6.63
CA MET A 211 25.70 -13.66 5.64
C MET A 211 24.27 -13.71 6.23
N THR A 212 24.06 -14.34 7.39
CA THR A 212 22.73 -14.39 8.04
C THR A 212 22.29 -13.03 8.60
N ALA A 213 23.24 -12.17 9.01
CA ALA A 213 22.93 -10.80 9.47
C ALA A 213 22.50 -9.86 8.33
N LEU A 214 22.52 -10.34 7.08
CA LEU A 214 22.13 -9.58 5.89
C LEU A 214 20.79 -10.05 5.31
N LEU A 215 20.16 -11.08 5.86
CA LEU A 215 18.86 -11.54 5.39
C LEU A 215 17.76 -10.56 5.83
N PRO A 216 16.70 -10.37 5.03
CA PRO A 216 15.56 -9.62 5.47
C PRO A 216 14.82 -10.36 6.60
N THR A 217 14.33 -9.63 7.59
CA THR A 217 13.66 -10.20 8.78
C THR A 217 12.37 -9.44 9.10
N LEU A 218 11.51 -10.05 9.92
CA LEU A 218 10.42 -9.32 10.57
C LEU A 218 10.90 -8.79 11.91
N LEU A 219 10.56 -7.54 12.20
CA LEU A 219 10.80 -6.95 13.51
C LEU A 219 9.69 -7.34 14.49
N ASP A 220 10.08 -7.44 15.76
CA ASP A 220 9.16 -7.70 16.86
C ASP A 220 8.44 -6.43 17.32
N THR A 221 9.08 -5.27 17.13
CA THR A 221 8.54 -3.97 17.49
C THR A 221 8.65 -3.00 16.31
N MET A 222 7.70 -2.07 16.25
CA MET A 222 7.74 -0.98 15.27
C MET A 222 8.74 0.08 15.75
N PRO A 223 9.74 0.45 14.92
CA PRO A 223 10.67 1.51 15.28
C PRO A 223 9.96 2.85 15.51
N GLY A 224 10.41 3.60 16.52
CA GLY A 224 9.79 4.88 16.92
C GLY A 224 9.92 6.02 15.90
N PHE A 225 10.69 5.83 14.82
CA PHE A 225 10.81 6.81 13.74
C PHE A 225 9.61 6.83 12.77
N TYR A 226 8.69 5.87 12.88
CA TYR A 226 7.40 5.93 12.20
C TYR A 226 6.49 6.91 12.95
N VAL A 227 6.55 8.17 12.56
CA VAL A 227 5.70 9.23 13.09
C VAL A 227 4.56 9.53 12.13
N ALA A 228 3.41 9.91 12.67
CA ALA A 228 2.28 10.31 11.86
C ALA A 228 2.59 11.60 11.10
N GLY A 229 2.25 11.64 9.81
CA GLY A 229 2.35 12.84 8.99
C GLY A 229 1.16 13.79 9.20
N SER A 230 1.32 15.05 8.80
CA SER A 230 0.29 16.10 8.90
C SER A 230 -1.01 15.75 8.16
N PHE A 231 -0.94 14.83 7.18
CA PHE A 231 -2.07 14.41 6.36
C PHE A 231 -2.60 13.01 6.70
N ASP A 232 -2.13 12.36 7.77
CA ASP A 232 -2.44 10.94 8.01
C ASP A 232 -3.92 10.65 8.30
N ALA A 233 -4.64 11.57 8.94
CA ALA A 233 -6.08 11.42 9.16
C ALA A 233 -6.86 11.33 7.83
N GLU A 234 -6.48 12.13 6.84
CA GLU A 234 -7.09 12.08 5.51
C GLU A 234 -6.59 10.89 4.70
N LEU A 235 -5.31 10.52 4.85
CA LEU A 235 -4.77 9.32 4.21
C LEU A 235 -5.50 8.06 4.65
N GLU A 236 -6.01 8.01 5.89
CA GLU A 236 -6.83 6.90 6.36
C GLU A 236 -8.20 6.85 5.67
N GLU A 237 -8.84 8.01 5.43
CA GLU A 237 -10.06 8.09 4.61
C GLU A 237 -9.78 7.69 3.16
N LEU A 238 -8.68 8.18 2.59
CA LEU A 238 -8.27 7.86 1.23
C LEU A 238 -7.89 6.38 1.10
N ALA A 239 -7.30 5.76 2.12
CA ALA A 239 -7.03 4.31 2.14
C ALA A 239 -8.32 3.49 2.12
N ARG A 240 -9.36 3.92 2.86
CA ARG A 240 -10.67 3.25 2.87
C ARG A 240 -11.41 3.37 1.54
N THR A 241 -11.36 4.54 0.90
CA THR A 241 -12.13 4.85 -0.31
C THR A 241 -11.41 4.48 -1.61
N SER A 242 -10.09 4.64 -1.66
CA SER A 242 -9.27 4.39 -2.86
C SER A 242 -9.39 2.96 -3.38
N MET A 243 -9.69 1.97 -2.54
CA MET A 243 -9.86 0.60 -3.02
C MET A 243 -11.08 0.43 -3.95
N GLY A 244 -12.19 1.10 -3.65
CA GLY A 244 -13.37 1.11 -4.52
C GLY A 244 -13.12 1.89 -5.79
N GLU A 245 -12.55 3.08 -5.66
CA GLU A 245 -12.19 3.96 -6.78
C GLU A 245 -11.21 3.29 -7.74
N ALA A 246 -10.14 2.70 -7.23
CA ALA A 246 -9.14 2.01 -8.04
C ALA A 246 -9.76 0.83 -8.81
N LEU A 247 -10.62 0.03 -8.17
CA LEU A 247 -11.30 -1.07 -8.86
C LEU A 247 -12.21 -0.58 -9.98
N GLN A 248 -12.96 0.50 -9.76
CA GLN A 248 -13.83 1.07 -10.77
C GLN A 248 -13.03 1.67 -11.93
N SER A 249 -12.09 2.55 -11.64
CA SER A 249 -11.27 3.23 -12.65
C SER A 249 -10.43 2.25 -13.45
N GLY A 250 -9.87 1.23 -12.80
CA GLY A 250 -9.16 0.17 -13.52
C GLY A 250 -10.08 -0.62 -14.45
N ARG A 251 -11.31 -0.99 -14.05
CA ARG A 251 -12.25 -1.67 -14.97
C ARG A 251 -12.56 -0.82 -16.20
N LEU A 252 -12.76 0.48 -16.03
CA LEU A 252 -13.00 1.41 -17.13
C LEU A 252 -11.80 1.47 -18.08
N ALA A 253 -10.60 1.68 -17.54
CA ALA A 253 -9.37 1.72 -18.34
C ALA A 253 -9.17 0.44 -19.18
N ARG A 254 -9.44 -0.74 -18.61
CA ARG A 254 -9.34 -2.01 -19.37
C ARG A 254 -10.40 -2.12 -20.46
N ALA A 255 -11.63 -1.67 -20.19
CA ALA A 255 -12.70 -1.67 -21.19
C ALA A 255 -12.35 -0.75 -22.37
N ASP A 256 -11.82 0.44 -22.08
CA ASP A 256 -11.37 1.40 -23.09
C ASP A 256 -10.19 0.83 -23.91
N ALA A 257 -9.20 0.22 -23.26
CA ALA A 257 -8.08 -0.43 -23.93
C ALA A 257 -8.54 -1.58 -24.86
N GLN A 258 -9.51 -2.38 -24.42
CA GLN A 258 -10.10 -3.44 -25.24
C GLN A 258 -10.85 -2.88 -26.44
N ALA A 259 -11.65 -1.83 -26.25
CA ALA A 259 -12.36 -1.17 -27.33
C ALA A 259 -11.40 -0.56 -28.35
N ALA A 260 -10.32 0.09 -27.90
CA ALA A 260 -9.28 0.64 -28.76
C ALA A 260 -8.54 -0.47 -29.55
N ALA A 261 -8.22 -1.59 -28.90
CA ALA A 261 -7.59 -2.73 -29.58
C ALA A 261 -8.50 -3.36 -30.64
N GLN A 262 -9.81 -3.47 -30.36
CA GLN A 262 -10.80 -3.96 -31.33
C GLN A 262 -11.01 -2.99 -32.49
N ALA A 263 -11.03 -1.68 -32.23
CA ALA A 263 -11.09 -0.65 -33.28
C ALA A 263 -9.83 -0.64 -34.15
N GLY A 264 -8.65 -0.83 -33.54
CA GLY A 264 -7.38 -0.99 -34.26
C GLY A 264 -7.34 -2.25 -35.13
N ALA A 265 -7.94 -3.35 -34.67
CA ALA A 265 -8.10 -4.57 -35.47
C ALA A 265 -9.13 -4.41 -36.60
N ALA A 266 -10.22 -3.67 -36.37
CA ALA A 266 -11.23 -3.36 -37.39
C ALA A 266 -10.73 -2.37 -38.46
N GLY A 267 -9.75 -1.52 -38.12
CA GLY A 267 -9.08 -0.62 -39.06
C GLY A 267 -8.09 -1.30 -40.03
N VAL A 268 -7.85 -2.61 -39.86
CA VAL A 268 -6.99 -3.42 -40.74
C VAL A 268 -7.78 -4.62 -41.25
N ALA A 269 -8.76 -4.38 -42.13
CA ALA A 269 -9.36 -5.45 -42.93
C ALA A 269 -9.74 -4.95 -44.34
N PRO A 270 -9.17 -5.52 -45.42
CA PRO A 270 -9.85 -5.53 -46.71
C PRO A 270 -10.96 -6.60 -46.68
N ALA A 271 -12.10 -6.28 -47.28
CA ALA A 271 -13.28 -7.16 -47.39
C ALA A 271 -13.07 -8.31 -48.44
N PRO A 272 -14.02 -9.25 -48.62
CA PRO A 272 -14.04 -10.54 -47.94
C PRO A 272 -13.92 -11.75 -48.92
N GLY A 273 -13.44 -12.88 -48.42
CA GLY A 273 -13.49 -14.17 -49.10
C GLY A 273 -14.22 -15.21 -48.24
N SER A 274 -15.29 -15.76 -48.79
CA SER A 274 -16.21 -16.74 -48.20
C SER A 274 -15.56 -18.06 -47.77
N GLY A 275 -15.87 -18.53 -46.55
CA GLY A 275 -15.59 -19.89 -46.10
C GLY A 275 -16.34 -20.21 -44.80
N THR A 276 -17.22 -21.20 -44.86
CA THR A 276 -18.13 -21.70 -43.81
C THR A 276 -17.42 -22.29 -42.57
N PRO A 277 -18.11 -22.39 -41.42
CA PRO A 277 -17.50 -22.71 -40.12
C PRO A 277 -17.44 -24.22 -39.82
N GLU A 278 -16.32 -24.67 -39.26
CA GLU A 278 -16.18 -25.99 -38.65
C GLU A 278 -15.80 -25.84 -37.17
N SER A 279 -16.55 -26.55 -36.33
CA SER A 279 -16.55 -26.50 -34.87
C SER A 279 -15.73 -27.62 -34.25
N ALA A 280 -14.86 -27.29 -33.27
CA ALA A 280 -14.53 -28.01 -32.02
C ALA A 280 -13.13 -27.60 -31.49
N PRO A 281 -12.72 -27.95 -30.25
CA PRO A 281 -13.37 -27.75 -28.96
C PRO A 281 -12.48 -26.95 -27.97
N ALA A 282 -13.02 -26.71 -26.78
CA ALA A 282 -12.43 -25.96 -25.67
C ALA A 282 -11.07 -26.51 -25.17
N GLY A 283 -10.08 -25.62 -25.09
CA GLY A 283 -8.78 -25.82 -24.42
C GLY A 283 -8.71 -25.06 -23.10
N SER A 284 -8.81 -25.81 -22.01
CA SER A 284 -8.37 -25.57 -20.62
C SER A 284 -7.82 -24.19 -20.22
N SER A 285 -8.62 -23.47 -19.42
CA SER A 285 -8.15 -22.43 -18.50
C SER A 285 -7.62 -23.09 -17.23
N GLN A 286 -6.30 -23.05 -16.99
CA GLN A 286 -5.72 -23.42 -15.70
C GLN A 286 -5.79 -22.23 -14.74
N THR A 287 -6.63 -22.38 -13.72
CA THR A 287 -6.79 -21.47 -12.58
C THR A 287 -5.56 -21.56 -11.68
N GLY A 288 -4.77 -20.48 -11.61
CA GLY A 288 -3.68 -20.32 -10.65
C GLY A 288 -4.21 -20.02 -9.25
N THR A 289 -3.99 -20.96 -8.34
CA THR A 289 -4.50 -21.03 -6.97
C THR A 289 -4.06 -19.85 -6.09
N ALA A 290 -5.02 -18.97 -5.77
CA ALA A 290 -4.95 -18.13 -4.58
C ALA A 290 -4.97 -19.04 -3.34
N ALA A 291 -4.19 -18.72 -2.30
CA ALA A 291 -4.40 -19.30 -0.98
C ALA A 291 -5.80 -18.93 -0.51
N ALA A 292 -6.74 -19.84 -0.72
CA ALA A 292 -8.14 -19.66 -0.47
C ALA A 292 -8.38 -19.50 1.03
N THR A 293 -9.08 -18.44 1.44
CA THR A 293 -9.98 -18.57 2.59
C THR A 293 -10.82 -19.81 2.32
N LYS A 294 -10.77 -20.82 3.20
CA LYS A 294 -11.59 -22.02 3.02
C LYS A 294 -13.03 -21.55 2.76
N PRO A 295 -13.65 -21.94 1.64
CA PRO A 295 -15.03 -21.54 1.37
C PRO A 295 -15.90 -21.97 2.54
N ASP A 296 -16.81 -21.08 2.94
CA ASP A 296 -17.75 -21.36 4.02
C ASP A 296 -18.50 -22.67 3.71
N PRO A 297 -18.70 -23.56 4.70
CA PRO A 297 -19.43 -24.79 4.46
C PRO A 297 -20.86 -24.47 4.00
N ALA A 298 -21.35 -25.21 3.00
CA ALA A 298 -22.69 -25.01 2.47
C ALA A 298 -23.74 -25.05 3.60
N GLY A 299 -24.56 -23.98 3.69
CA GLY A 299 -25.57 -23.83 4.73
C GLY A 299 -25.11 -23.11 6.01
N CYS A 300 -23.82 -22.76 6.14
CA CYS A 300 -23.34 -21.99 7.29
C CYS A 300 -22.27 -20.95 6.89
N PRO A 301 -22.66 -19.67 6.67
CA PRO A 301 -21.76 -18.61 6.26
C PRO A 301 -20.91 -18.09 7.43
N VAL A 302 -20.04 -18.94 7.97
CA VAL A 302 -19.26 -18.69 9.21
C VAL A 302 -18.41 -17.43 9.10
N SER A 303 -17.84 -17.14 7.93
CA SER A 303 -17.02 -15.95 7.72
C SER A 303 -17.84 -14.67 7.78
N THR A 304 -19.04 -14.67 7.20
CA THR A 304 -19.96 -13.52 7.25
C THR A 304 -20.47 -13.29 8.66
N ILE A 305 -20.92 -14.35 9.34
CA ILE A 305 -21.40 -14.28 10.73
C ILE A 305 -20.34 -13.67 11.64
N ALA A 306 -19.10 -14.17 11.56
CA ALA A 306 -18.01 -13.68 12.40
C ALA A 306 -17.69 -12.20 12.13
N ARG A 307 -17.60 -11.78 10.87
CA ARG A 307 -17.29 -10.38 10.52
C ARG A 307 -18.41 -9.42 10.93
N THR A 308 -19.67 -9.79 10.72
CA THR A 308 -20.81 -8.96 11.14
C THR A 308 -20.82 -8.81 12.66
N TRP A 309 -20.72 -9.89 13.41
CA TRP A 309 -20.70 -9.84 14.88
C TRP A 309 -19.52 -9.03 15.43
N LEU A 310 -18.31 -9.20 14.87
CA LEU A 310 -17.13 -8.42 15.26
C LEU A 310 -17.30 -6.92 14.94
N ALA A 311 -17.93 -6.58 13.82
CA ALA A 311 -18.21 -5.19 13.47
C ALA A 311 -19.21 -4.55 14.44
N ASP A 312 -20.23 -5.29 14.89
CA ASP A 312 -21.19 -4.81 15.90
C ASP A 312 -20.51 -4.61 17.26
N LEU A 313 -19.62 -5.54 17.66
CA LEU A 313 -18.80 -5.40 18.87
C LEU A 313 -17.89 -4.18 18.81
N ASP A 314 -17.12 -4.03 17.73
CA ASP A 314 -16.20 -2.90 17.56
C ASP A 314 -16.96 -1.58 17.51
N GLY A 315 -18.12 -1.55 16.84
CA GLY A 315 -19.02 -0.40 16.80
C GLY A 315 -19.49 0.02 18.19
N ALA A 316 -19.91 -0.93 19.02
CA ALA A 316 -20.32 -0.66 20.40
C ALA A 316 -19.16 -0.13 21.26
N ILE A 317 -17.95 -0.66 21.06
CA ILE A 317 -16.73 -0.21 21.76
C ILE A 317 -16.41 1.24 21.38
N VAL A 318 -16.37 1.55 20.08
CA VAL A 318 -16.06 2.90 19.56
C VAL A 318 -17.10 3.92 19.99
N GLN A 319 -18.39 3.55 19.95
CA GLN A 319 -19.48 4.42 20.40
C GLN A 319 -19.54 4.57 21.92
N ARG A 320 -18.75 3.77 22.67
CA ARG A 320 -18.80 3.68 24.13
C ARG A 320 -20.21 3.34 24.64
N ASP A 321 -20.96 2.55 23.87
CA ASP A 321 -22.31 2.14 24.23
C ASP A 321 -22.26 0.84 25.02
N ALA A 322 -22.44 0.96 26.34
CA ALA A 322 -22.43 -0.17 27.26
C ALA A 322 -23.52 -1.20 26.95
N ASN A 323 -24.69 -0.76 26.49
CA ASN A 323 -25.83 -1.64 26.23
C ASN A 323 -25.60 -2.46 24.96
N LEU A 324 -25.15 -1.80 23.88
CA LEU A 324 -24.80 -2.49 22.63
C LEU A 324 -23.63 -3.46 22.82
N PHE A 325 -22.64 -3.09 23.64
CA PHE A 325 -21.52 -3.98 23.95
C PHE A 325 -22.03 -5.21 24.73
N MET A 326 -22.75 -5.00 25.84
CA MET A 326 -23.29 -6.12 26.62
C MET A 326 -24.19 -7.04 25.80
N ALA A 327 -24.94 -6.51 24.83
CA ALA A 327 -25.81 -7.27 23.95
C ALA A 327 -25.06 -8.26 23.04
N GLN A 328 -23.75 -8.05 22.78
CA GLN A 328 -22.93 -8.98 22.00
C GLN A 328 -22.60 -10.27 22.76
N PHE A 329 -22.84 -10.33 24.07
CA PHE A 329 -22.48 -11.45 24.92
C PHE A 329 -23.72 -12.06 25.58
N ASP A 330 -23.80 -13.39 25.59
CA ASP A 330 -24.84 -14.15 26.28
C ASP A 330 -24.81 -13.87 27.80
N ALA A 331 -25.94 -13.99 28.47
CA ALA A 331 -26.07 -13.72 29.90
C ALA A 331 -25.02 -14.43 30.76
N ASP A 332 -24.77 -15.68 30.42
CA ASP A 332 -23.88 -16.59 31.14
C ASP A 332 -22.54 -16.79 30.41
N ALA A 333 -22.14 -15.82 29.57
CA ALA A 333 -20.91 -15.92 28.79
C ALA A 333 -19.67 -16.04 29.69
N THR A 334 -18.78 -16.97 29.34
CA THR A 334 -17.48 -17.12 30.01
C THR A 334 -16.44 -16.18 29.38
N ILE A 335 -15.91 -15.24 30.16
CA ILE A 335 -15.01 -14.19 29.65
C ILE A 335 -13.71 -14.21 30.44
N SER A 336 -12.58 -14.23 29.73
CA SER A 336 -11.25 -14.14 30.34
C SER A 336 -10.28 -13.35 29.49
N ALA A 337 -9.32 -12.66 30.10
CA ALA A 337 -8.21 -12.02 29.40
C ALA A 337 -6.88 -12.37 30.06
N THR A 338 -5.89 -12.77 29.27
CA THR A 338 -4.50 -12.93 29.69
C THR A 338 -3.73 -11.66 29.34
N VAL A 339 -3.31 -10.92 30.36
CA VAL A 339 -2.53 -9.68 30.24
C VAL A 339 -1.08 -9.91 30.67
N ARG A 340 -0.14 -9.16 30.10
CA ARG A 340 1.27 -9.19 30.52
C ARG A 340 1.65 -7.91 31.24
N ASP A 341 2.37 -8.04 32.35
CA ASP A 341 2.96 -6.88 33.03
C ASP A 341 4.25 -6.39 32.33
N GLY A 342 4.83 -5.31 32.85
CA GLY A 342 6.08 -4.74 32.33
C GLY A 342 7.31 -5.64 32.47
N GLN A 343 7.19 -6.77 33.19
CA GLN A 343 8.23 -7.78 33.32
C GLN A 343 7.95 -9.01 32.43
N GLY A 344 6.87 -8.97 31.63
CA GLY A 344 6.48 -10.03 30.71
C GLY A 344 5.72 -11.18 31.35
N LYS A 345 5.39 -11.10 32.65
CA LYS A 345 4.64 -12.15 33.37
C LYS A 345 3.17 -12.08 32.95
N ALA A 346 2.65 -13.22 32.49
CA ALA A 346 1.26 -13.35 32.08
C ALA A 346 0.33 -13.66 33.27
N THR A 347 -0.78 -12.93 33.37
CA THR A 347 -1.83 -13.15 34.37
C THR A 347 -3.18 -13.28 33.65
N THR A 348 -3.95 -14.32 33.96
CA THR A 348 -5.30 -14.51 33.42
C THR A 348 -6.33 -13.99 34.41
N LEU A 349 -7.17 -13.08 33.93
CA LEU A 349 -8.27 -12.47 34.66
C LEU A 349 -9.59 -13.01 34.09
N ALA A 350 -10.55 -13.29 34.95
CA ALA A 350 -11.92 -13.63 34.57
C ALA A 350 -12.83 -12.42 34.78
N PHE A 351 -13.83 -12.26 33.91
CA PHE A 351 -14.75 -11.13 33.94
C PHE A 351 -16.19 -11.59 33.82
N THR A 352 -17.10 -10.92 34.52
CA THR A 352 -18.50 -10.84 34.10
C THR A 352 -18.63 -9.91 32.89
N ARG A 353 -19.76 -9.97 32.15
CA ARG A 353 -20.02 -9.04 31.03
C ARG A 353 -19.90 -7.57 31.44
N MET A 354 -20.46 -7.23 32.59
CA MET A 354 -20.44 -5.85 33.09
C MET A 354 -19.02 -5.42 33.49
N GLU A 355 -18.22 -6.31 34.08
CA GLU A 355 -16.82 -6.01 34.39
C GLU A 355 -15.98 -5.86 33.13
N LEU A 356 -16.21 -6.67 32.10
CA LEU A 356 -15.57 -6.52 30.79
C LEU A 356 -15.84 -5.11 30.24
N VAL A 357 -17.12 -4.71 30.13
CA VAL A 357 -17.50 -3.39 29.61
C VAL A 357 -16.87 -2.25 30.41
N LYS A 358 -16.94 -2.32 31.75
CA LYS A 358 -16.32 -1.32 32.62
C LYS A 358 -14.80 -1.27 32.43
N SER A 359 -14.13 -2.42 32.36
CA SER A 359 -12.68 -2.51 32.19
C SER A 359 -12.23 -1.97 30.84
N THR A 360 -12.92 -2.30 29.75
CA THR A 360 -12.63 -1.79 28.41
C THR A 360 -12.79 -0.27 28.37
N PHE A 361 -13.91 0.27 28.83
CA PHE A 361 -14.12 1.72 28.79
C PHE A 361 -13.21 2.50 29.75
N ALA A 362 -12.87 1.95 30.90
CA ALA A 362 -11.87 2.56 31.80
C ALA A 362 -10.47 2.58 31.17
N SER A 363 -10.12 1.55 30.42
CA SER A 363 -8.85 1.50 29.67
C SER A 363 -8.86 2.52 28.52
N MET A 364 -9.96 2.60 27.77
CA MET A 364 -10.12 3.56 26.67
C MET A 364 -10.20 5.01 27.13
N ALA A 365 -10.74 5.29 28.32
CA ALA A 365 -10.82 6.65 28.85
C ALA A 365 -9.45 7.29 29.09
N GLN A 366 -8.40 6.47 29.23
CA GLN A 366 -7.01 6.91 29.35
C GLN A 366 -6.34 7.16 28.01
N LEU A 367 -7.05 6.92 26.90
CA LEU A 367 -6.54 7.02 25.54
C LEU A 367 -7.22 8.16 24.80
N THR A 368 -6.42 9.02 24.16
CA THR A 368 -6.88 9.89 23.08
C THR A 368 -6.57 9.22 21.74
N GLU A 369 -7.30 9.58 20.68
CA GLU A 369 -7.09 9.02 19.33
C GLU A 369 -7.16 7.48 19.28
N PHE A 370 -8.06 6.90 20.07
CA PHE A 370 -8.26 5.45 20.07
C PHE A 370 -8.67 4.95 18.68
N SER A 371 -7.98 3.92 18.21
CA SER A 371 -8.29 3.18 16.99
C SER A 371 -8.12 1.69 17.25
N SER A 372 -9.02 0.88 16.70
CA SER A 372 -8.94 -0.58 16.74
C SER A 372 -9.14 -1.16 15.35
N ARG A 373 -8.38 -2.21 15.02
CA ARG A 373 -8.53 -2.94 13.75
C ARG A 373 -8.23 -4.43 13.90
N ARG A 374 -8.86 -5.24 13.06
CA ARG A 374 -8.76 -6.70 13.08
C ARG A 374 -8.12 -7.25 11.80
N PRO A 375 -6.77 -7.36 11.72
CA PRO A 375 -6.10 -7.81 10.50
C PRO A 375 -6.35 -9.29 10.17
N VAL A 376 -6.70 -10.10 11.17
CA VAL A 376 -6.97 -11.52 11.01
C VAL A 376 -8.34 -11.80 11.61
N VAL A 377 -9.22 -12.42 10.83
CA VAL A 377 -10.49 -12.99 11.28
C VAL A 377 -10.63 -14.36 10.62
N ARG A 378 -10.72 -15.41 11.43
CA ARG A 378 -10.95 -16.79 11.01
C ARG A 378 -12.19 -17.29 11.72
N ALA A 379 -13.01 -18.06 11.02
CA ALA A 379 -14.21 -18.64 11.60
C ALA A 379 -14.38 -20.09 11.15
N THR A 380 -14.90 -20.93 12.04
CA THR A 380 -15.19 -22.33 11.77
C THR A 380 -16.47 -22.75 12.48
N VAL A 381 -17.13 -23.82 12.01
CA VAL A 381 -18.24 -24.42 12.75
C VAL A 381 -17.71 -24.99 14.06
N ALA A 382 -18.35 -24.68 15.19
CA ALA A 382 -17.89 -25.10 16.49
C ALA A 382 -17.99 -26.62 16.67
N LYS A 383 -17.09 -27.17 17.49
CA LYS A 383 -17.09 -28.59 17.82
C LYS A 383 -18.43 -28.97 18.47
N GLY A 384 -19.12 -29.94 17.88
CA GLY A 384 -20.46 -30.38 18.32
C GLY A 384 -21.63 -29.67 17.63
N SER A 385 -21.38 -28.72 16.71
CA SER A 385 -22.36 -28.19 15.77
C SER A 385 -22.11 -28.76 14.38
N THR A 386 -23.16 -28.93 13.58
CA THR A 386 -23.05 -29.28 12.16
C THR A 386 -23.24 -28.04 11.29
N ALA A 387 -22.70 -28.06 10.06
CA ALA A 387 -22.92 -26.99 9.09
C ALA A 387 -24.41 -26.82 8.74
N ALA A 388 -25.18 -27.91 8.73
CA ALA A 388 -26.63 -27.87 8.48
C ALA A 388 -27.41 -27.14 9.59
N GLN A 389 -26.96 -27.24 10.84
CA GLN A 389 -27.58 -26.55 11.97
C GLN A 389 -27.15 -25.09 12.07
N CYS A 390 -25.87 -24.79 11.80
CA CYS A 390 -25.27 -23.46 11.86
C CYS A 390 -25.71 -22.65 13.11
N THR A 391 -25.68 -23.29 14.28
CA THR A 391 -26.11 -22.64 15.54
C THR A 391 -24.95 -22.22 16.42
N ARG A 392 -23.72 -22.68 16.12
CA ARG A 392 -22.52 -22.35 16.89
C ARG A 392 -21.26 -22.31 16.01
N ILE A 393 -20.45 -21.27 16.18
CA ILE A 393 -19.19 -21.08 15.44
C ILE A 393 -18.07 -20.69 16.41
N GLU A 394 -16.84 -21.04 16.06
CA GLU A 394 -15.62 -20.51 16.70
C GLU A 394 -15.04 -19.42 15.82
N VAL A 395 -14.66 -18.32 16.43
CA VAL A 395 -14.04 -17.16 15.79
C VAL A 395 -12.69 -16.92 16.44
N GLU A 396 -11.66 -16.75 15.63
CA GLU A 396 -10.34 -16.30 16.05
C GLU A 396 -10.07 -14.96 15.36
N SER A 397 -9.72 -13.95 16.13
CA SER A 397 -9.40 -12.62 15.64
C SER A 397 -8.07 -12.15 16.24
N VAL A 398 -7.22 -11.54 15.43
CA VAL A 398 -6.17 -10.67 15.99
C VAL A 398 -6.76 -9.27 16.02
N VAL A 399 -6.69 -8.59 17.17
CA VAL A 399 -7.08 -7.20 17.32
C VAL A 399 -5.85 -6.37 17.66
N ILE A 400 -5.77 -5.21 17.04
CA ILE A 400 -4.72 -4.24 17.24
C ILE A 400 -5.39 -2.96 17.70
N GLU A 401 -5.09 -2.52 18.91
CA GLU A 401 -5.58 -1.27 19.47
C GLU A 401 -4.42 -0.28 19.60
N SER A 402 -4.68 0.98 19.28
CA SER A 402 -3.70 2.05 19.37
C SER A 402 -4.35 3.36 19.81
N GLY A 403 -3.54 4.26 20.35
CA GLY A 403 -3.94 5.62 20.71
C GLY A 403 -2.78 6.36 21.35
N VAL A 404 -3.08 7.42 22.08
CA VAL A 404 -2.12 8.20 22.85
C VAL A 404 -2.49 8.14 24.33
N ARG A 405 -1.53 7.77 25.18
CA ARG A 405 -1.70 7.70 26.64
C ARG A 405 -0.62 8.54 27.31
N ASN A 406 -1.02 9.52 28.12
CA ASN A 406 -0.09 10.44 28.81
C ASN A 406 0.92 11.11 27.85
N GLY A 407 0.48 11.47 26.64
CA GLY A 407 1.33 12.08 25.61
C GLY A 407 2.28 11.12 24.88
N GLY A 408 2.30 9.82 25.24
CA GLY A 408 3.08 8.78 24.56
C GLY A 408 2.21 7.86 23.70
N SER A 409 2.81 7.24 22.68
CA SER A 409 2.12 6.25 21.85
C SER A 409 1.71 5.03 22.66
N TYR A 410 0.44 4.65 22.57
CA TYR A 410 -0.09 3.41 23.11
C TYR A 410 -0.41 2.45 21.97
N ARG A 411 0.02 1.20 22.09
CA ARG A 411 -0.28 0.13 21.13
C ARG A 411 -0.30 -1.21 21.85
N ILE A 412 -1.33 -2.01 21.59
CA ILE A 412 -1.45 -3.38 22.07
C ILE A 412 -1.98 -4.28 20.94
N GLU A 413 -1.48 -5.51 20.91
CA GLU A 413 -1.97 -6.56 20.02
C GLU A 413 -2.47 -7.72 20.88
N SER A 414 -3.67 -8.20 20.58
CA SER A 414 -4.30 -9.30 21.29
C SER A 414 -4.83 -10.34 20.31
N LEU A 415 -4.61 -11.61 20.64
CA LEU A 415 -5.32 -12.72 20.01
C LEU A 415 -6.61 -12.96 20.79
N GLU A 416 -7.74 -12.85 20.11
CA GLU A 416 -9.06 -13.06 20.67
C GLU A 416 -9.70 -14.32 20.08
N THR A 417 -10.30 -15.13 20.94
CA THR A 417 -11.10 -16.28 20.55
C THR A 417 -12.51 -16.16 21.11
N PHE A 418 -13.50 -16.36 20.25
CA PHE A 418 -14.91 -16.30 20.61
C PHE A 418 -15.60 -17.58 20.19
N THR A 419 -16.43 -18.11 21.07
CA THR A 419 -17.47 -19.07 20.67
C THR A 419 -18.76 -18.29 20.53
N LEU A 420 -19.30 -18.19 19.31
CA LEU A 420 -20.59 -17.55 19.07
C LEU A 420 -21.68 -18.60 19.00
N ALA A 421 -22.85 -18.30 19.56
CA ALA A 421 -24.03 -19.13 19.45
C ALA A 421 -25.26 -18.31 19.07
N LYS A 422 -26.16 -18.91 18.30
CA LYS A 422 -27.44 -18.28 17.96
C LYS A 422 -28.39 -18.36 19.16
N ARG A 423 -28.93 -17.22 19.59
CA ARG A 423 -29.88 -17.04 20.72
C ARG A 423 -30.99 -16.11 20.28
N ALA A 424 -32.24 -16.57 20.36
CA ALA A 424 -33.41 -15.77 19.97
C ALA A 424 -33.26 -15.07 18.59
N GLY A 425 -32.57 -15.72 17.64
CA GLY A 425 -32.32 -15.19 16.29
C GLY A 425 -31.03 -14.39 16.13
N ALA A 426 -30.40 -13.91 17.20
CA ALA A 426 -29.15 -13.14 17.18
C ALA A 426 -27.91 -14.02 17.45
N TRP A 427 -26.74 -13.62 16.96
CA TRP A 427 -25.47 -14.24 17.32
C TRP A 427 -24.86 -13.50 18.50
N VAL A 428 -24.51 -14.25 19.55
CA VAL A 428 -23.88 -13.70 20.76
C VAL A 428 -22.71 -14.58 21.19
N ALA A 429 -21.69 -13.98 21.79
CA ALA A 429 -20.58 -14.70 22.39
C ALA A 429 -21.02 -15.40 23.68
N VAL A 430 -20.85 -16.72 23.74
CA VAL A 430 -21.03 -17.54 24.96
C VAL A 430 -19.69 -17.85 25.63
N ARG A 431 -18.59 -17.62 24.90
CA ARG A 431 -17.21 -17.63 25.40
C ARG A 431 -16.43 -16.55 24.69
N ALA A 432 -15.60 -15.83 25.43
CA ALA A 432 -14.63 -14.89 24.90
C ALA A 432 -13.32 -15.01 25.67
N GLN A 433 -12.21 -15.14 24.96
CA GLN A 433 -10.89 -15.13 25.55
C GLN A 433 -10.01 -14.16 24.78
N ALA A 434 -9.27 -13.31 25.50
CA ALA A 434 -8.26 -12.45 24.89
C ALA A 434 -6.89 -12.79 25.47
N ARG A 435 -5.84 -12.74 24.64
CA ARG A 435 -4.46 -12.89 25.08
C ARG A 435 -3.62 -11.79 24.45
N GLN A 436 -3.11 -10.90 25.30
CA GLN A 436 -2.10 -9.92 24.91
C GLN A 436 -0.85 -10.64 24.45
N GLN A 437 -0.37 -10.30 23.25
CA GLN A 437 0.81 -10.93 22.66
C GLN A 437 2.09 -10.47 23.36
#